data_AF-A0A9D2LYX6-F1
#
_entry.id   AF-A0A9D2LYX6-F1
#
_cell.length_a   1.000
_cell.length_b   1.000
_cell.length_c   1.000
_cell.angle_alpha   90.00
_cell.angle_beta   90.00
_cell.angle_gamma   90.00
#
_symmetry.space_group_name_H-M   'P 1'
#
loop_
_entity.id
_entity.type
_entity.pdbx_description
1 polymer ?
#
loop_
_entity_poly.entity_id
_entity_poly.type
_entity_poly.pdbx_seq_one_letter_code
_entity_poly.pdbx_strand_id
1 'polypeptide(L)'
;MFKGLLSGTFQKGTHFARDDWRGHSITDENLERYQPLLRYLAELGEEKSATPGQLAIAWVLAQKPYIVPIPGMRSVKRLEENAKAAELALSPEELATIDAILAAV
;
A
#
# COMPACT_ATOMS: atom_id res chain seq x y z
N MET A 1 -6.18 8.67 1.83
CA MET A 1 -5.94 7.21 1.90
C MET A 1 -5.86 6.67 0.48
N PHE A 2 -4.80 5.92 0.14
CA PHE A 2 -4.35 5.60 -1.21
C PHE A 2 -5.30 4.76 -2.10
N LYS A 3 -6.54 4.45 -1.68
CA LYS A 3 -7.61 3.81 -2.48
C LYS A 3 -7.21 2.55 -3.27
N GLY A 4 -6.25 1.78 -2.76
CA GLY A 4 -5.71 0.60 -3.44
C GLY A 4 -4.51 0.87 -4.34
N LEU A 5 -4.07 2.13 -4.53
CA LEU A 5 -2.86 2.44 -5.31
C LEU A 5 -1.65 1.62 -4.85
N LEU A 6 -1.47 1.51 -3.52
CA LEU A 6 -0.35 0.79 -2.91
C LEU A 6 -0.45 -0.74 -2.96
N SER A 7 -1.53 -1.31 -3.52
CA SER A 7 -1.60 -2.78 -3.67
C SER A 7 -0.75 -3.31 -4.82
N GLY A 8 -0.14 -2.43 -5.65
CA GLY A 8 0.71 -2.83 -6.77
C GLY A 8 -0.05 -3.45 -7.95
N THR A 9 -1.39 -3.43 -7.93
CA THR A 9 -2.23 -4.12 -8.92
C THR A 9 -2.57 -3.28 -10.16
N PHE A 10 -2.24 -1.99 -10.15
CA PHE A 10 -2.62 -1.04 -11.21
C PHE A 10 -1.40 -0.66 -12.04
N GLN A 11 -1.61 -0.44 -13.34
CA GLN A 11 -0.56 -0.06 -14.30
C GLN A 11 -0.94 1.22 -15.05
N LYS A 12 0.04 1.89 -15.68
CA LYS A 12 -0.25 3.03 -16.56
C LYS A 12 -1.24 2.61 -17.65
N GLY A 13 -2.21 3.47 -17.95
CA GLY A 13 -3.32 3.16 -18.86
C GLY A 13 -4.45 2.33 -18.25
N THR A 14 -4.48 2.16 -16.91
CA THR A 14 -5.66 1.59 -16.24
C THR A 14 -6.86 2.52 -16.43
N HIS A 15 -7.92 2.01 -17.06
CA HIS A 15 -9.17 2.75 -17.24
C HIS A 15 -10.22 2.34 -16.21
N PHE A 16 -10.88 3.34 -15.65
CA PHE A 16 -11.99 3.19 -14.72
C PHE A 16 -13.30 3.61 -15.39
N ALA A 17 -14.42 3.03 -14.96
CA ALA A 17 -15.74 3.50 -15.37
C ALA A 17 -15.95 4.95 -14.90
N ARG A 18 -16.80 5.71 -15.60
CA ARG A 18 -17.00 7.15 -15.34
C ARG A 18 -17.47 7.45 -13.91
N ASP A 19 -18.23 6.54 -13.31
CA ASP A 19 -18.78 6.61 -11.96
C ASP A 19 -17.85 6.02 -10.89
N ASP A 20 -16.71 5.45 -11.29
CA ASP A 20 -15.75 4.88 -10.37
C ASP A 20 -14.81 5.95 -9.81
N TRP A 21 -15.08 6.33 -8.56
CA TRP A 21 -14.31 7.31 -7.79
C TRP A 21 -12.82 6.97 -7.61
N ARG A 22 -12.38 5.72 -7.88
CA ARG A 22 -10.96 5.33 -7.87
C ARG A 22 -10.15 6.05 -8.93
N GLY A 23 -10.76 6.37 -10.09
CA GLY A 23 -10.10 7.08 -11.19
C GLY A 23 -9.60 8.48 -10.82
N HIS A 24 -10.07 9.07 -9.71
CA HIS A 24 -9.56 10.36 -9.21
C HIS A 24 -8.22 10.25 -8.49
N SER A 25 -7.83 9.05 -8.04
CA SER A 25 -6.59 8.86 -7.26
C SER A 25 -5.65 7.87 -7.91
N ILE A 26 -6.14 6.96 -8.74
CA ILE A 26 -5.34 6.03 -9.53
C ILE A 26 -5.24 6.61 -10.95
N THR A 27 -4.43 7.65 -11.08
CA THR A 27 -4.09 8.29 -12.37
C THR A 27 -2.68 7.88 -12.78
N ASP A 28 -2.34 8.01 -14.07
CA ASP A 28 -0.98 7.76 -14.56
C ASP A 28 0.05 8.64 -13.84
N GLU A 29 -0.31 9.90 -13.55
CA GLU A 29 0.50 10.82 -12.77
C GLU A 29 0.77 10.28 -11.36
N ASN A 30 -0.25 9.85 -10.62
CA ASN A 30 -0.04 9.30 -9.28
C ASN A 30 0.71 7.97 -9.31
N LEU A 31 0.45 7.10 -10.30
CA LEU A 31 1.19 5.85 -10.48
C LEU A 31 2.68 6.10 -10.72
N GLU A 32 3.01 7.14 -11.49
CA GLU A 32 4.38 7.58 -11.70
C GLU A 32 4.99 8.22 -10.44
N ARG A 33 4.24 9.10 -9.78
CA ARG A 33 4.62 9.75 -8.51
C ARG A 33 5.02 8.72 -7.45
N TYR A 34 4.17 7.71 -7.24
CA TYR A 34 4.37 6.68 -6.22
C TYR A 34 5.11 5.43 -6.72
N GLN A 35 5.62 5.42 -7.95
CA GLN A 35 6.38 4.29 -8.50
C GLN A 35 7.57 3.89 -7.61
N PRO A 36 8.37 4.81 -7.03
CA PRO A 36 9.47 4.43 -6.15
C PRO A 36 8.99 3.66 -4.92
N LEU A 37 7.86 4.08 -4.33
CA LEU A 37 7.25 3.41 -3.19
C LEU A 37 6.71 2.03 -3.58
N LEU A 38 6.02 1.93 -4.71
CA LEU A 38 5.49 0.66 -5.21
C LEU A 38 6.60 -0.36 -5.49
N ARG A 39 7.72 0.09 -6.05
CA ARG A 39 8.90 -0.76 -6.29
C ARG A 39 9.50 -1.24 -4.97
N TYR A 40 9.72 -0.32 -4.02
CA TYR A 40 10.28 -0.69 -2.72
C TYR A 40 9.38 -1.67 -1.95
N LEU A 41 8.06 -1.44 -1.93
CA LEU A 41 7.12 -2.36 -1.30
C LEU A 41 7.06 -3.74 -2.00
N ALA A 42 7.31 -3.81 -3.30
CA ALA A 42 7.41 -5.08 -4.01
C ALA A 42 8.69 -5.84 -3.61
N GLU A 43 9.84 -5.16 -3.60
CA GLU A 43 11.13 -5.74 -3.19
C GLU A 43 11.07 -6.26 -1.73
N LEU A 44 10.57 -5.42 -0.82
CA LEU A 44 10.39 -5.79 0.59
C LEU A 44 9.37 -6.93 0.77
N GLY A 45 8.37 -6.99 -0.13
CA GLY A 45 7.36 -8.04 -0.15
C GLY A 45 7.95 -9.41 -0.45
N GLU A 46 8.88 -9.48 -1.41
CA GLU A 46 9.62 -10.71 -1.70
C GLU A 46 10.48 -11.15 -0.51
N GLU A 47 11.19 -10.22 0.13
CA GLU A 47 12.04 -10.52 1.30
C GLU A 47 11.24 -11.02 2.51
N LYS A 48 10.09 -10.41 2.79
CA LYS A 48 9.25 -10.74 3.95
C LYS A 48 8.13 -11.73 3.66
N SER A 49 8.05 -12.24 2.43
CA SER A 49 6.91 -13.07 1.96
C SER A 49 5.55 -12.40 2.25
N ALA A 50 5.46 -11.10 1.99
CA ALA A 50 4.31 -10.25 2.24
C ALA A 50 3.85 -9.53 0.98
N THR A 51 2.56 -9.28 0.85
CA THR A 51 2.03 -8.49 -0.26
C THR A 51 2.27 -6.99 -0.03
N PRO A 52 2.38 -6.17 -1.10
CA PRO A 52 2.48 -4.71 -0.96
C PRO A 52 1.32 -4.10 -0.16
N GLY A 53 0.12 -4.68 -0.29
CA GLY A 53 -1.05 -4.28 0.52
C GLY A 53 -0.87 -4.53 2.01
N GLN A 54 -0.30 -5.67 2.40
CA GLN A 54 0.01 -5.96 3.80
C GLN A 54 1.10 -5.03 4.35
N LEU A 55 2.17 -4.78 3.58
CA LEU A 55 3.23 -3.86 3.99
C LEU A 55 2.72 -2.43 4.16
N ALA A 56 1.82 -1.98 3.29
CA ALA A 56 1.17 -0.68 3.43
C ALA A 56 0.32 -0.59 4.71
N ILE A 57 -0.42 -1.64 5.07
CA ILE A 57 -1.18 -1.70 6.33
C ILE A 57 -0.23 -1.73 7.54
N ALA A 58 0.85 -2.49 7.47
CA ALA A 58 1.87 -2.59 8.52
C ALA A 58 2.56 -1.23 8.77
N TRP A 59 2.88 -0.48 7.71
CA TRP A 59 3.41 0.88 7.84
C TRP A 59 2.40 1.80 8.53
N VAL A 60 1.10 1.76 8.17
CA VAL A 60 0.07 2.57 8.84
C VAL A 60 -0.02 2.23 10.33
N LEU A 61 0.01 0.94 10.69
CA LEU A 61 0.02 0.48 12.08
C LEU A 61 1.25 0.99 12.86
N ALA A 62 2.40 1.08 12.21
CA ALA A 62 3.65 1.52 12.83
C ALA A 62 3.70 3.02 13.18
N GLN A 63 2.88 3.87 12.53
CA GLN A 63 2.99 5.32 12.70
C GLN A 63 2.69 5.81 14.13
N LYS A 64 1.72 5.20 14.82
CA LYS A 64 1.36 5.48 16.22
C LYS A 64 0.70 4.25 16.86
N PRO A 65 0.92 4.01 18.16
CA PRO A 65 0.39 2.83 18.87
C PRO A 65 -1.15 2.78 18.95
N TYR A 66 -1.84 3.90 18.70
CA TYR A 66 -3.30 4.01 18.75
C TYR A 66 -3.95 4.02 17.36
N ILE A 67 -3.20 3.84 16.28
CA ILE A 67 -3.76 3.77 14.93
C ILE A 67 -4.30 2.37 14.66
N VAL A 68 -5.57 2.29 14.28
CA VAL A 68 -6.24 1.06 13.84
C VAL A 68 -6.78 1.27 12.43
N PRO A 69 -6.13 0.72 11.38
CA PRO A 69 -6.62 0.85 10.01
C PRO A 69 -7.89 0.02 9.82
N ILE A 70 -8.83 0.56 9.03
CA ILE A 70 -10.06 -0.12 8.63
C ILE A 70 -9.96 -0.43 7.13
N PRO A 71 -9.29 -1.52 6.73
CA PRO A 71 -9.11 -1.84 5.32
C PRO A 71 -10.45 -2.26 4.69
N GLY A 72 -10.75 -1.72 3.52
CA GLY A 72 -11.91 -2.15 2.74
C GLY A 72 -11.71 -3.57 2.19
N MET A 73 -12.69 -4.45 2.39
CA MET A 73 -12.66 -5.84 1.92
C MET A 73 -14.05 -6.30 1.48
N ARG A 74 -14.09 -7.13 0.44
CA ARG A 74 -15.33 -7.70 -0.13
C ARG A 74 -15.32 -9.23 -0.18
N SER A 75 -14.27 -9.87 0.31
CA SER A 75 -14.17 -11.33 0.38
C SER A 75 -13.40 -11.75 1.63
N VAL A 76 -13.71 -12.94 2.14
CA VAL A 76 -13.04 -13.55 3.31
C VAL A 76 -11.54 -13.69 3.07
N LYS A 77 -11.14 -14.12 1.86
CA LYS A 77 -9.73 -14.20 1.47
C LYS A 77 -8.96 -12.89 1.67
N ARG A 78 -9.56 -11.74 1.29
CA ARG A 78 -8.91 -10.42 1.47
C ARG A 78 -8.88 -10.00 2.93
N LEU A 79 -9.89 -10.36 3.72
CA LEU A 79 -9.88 -10.15 5.16
C LEU A 79 -8.70 -10.90 5.80
N GLU A 80 -8.56 -12.19 5.52
CA GLU A 80 -7.48 -13.04 6.06
C GLU A 80 -6.10 -12.54 5.64
N GLU A 81 -5.93 -12.17 4.37
CA GLU A 81 -4.70 -11.55 3.85
C GLU A 81 -4.36 -10.25 4.60
N ASN A 82 -5.32 -9.34 4.74
CA ASN A 82 -5.10 -8.06 5.41
C ASN A 82 -4.84 -8.23 6.92
N ALA A 83 -5.49 -9.19 7.57
CA ALA A 83 -5.31 -9.44 9.01
C ALA A 83 -3.85 -9.82 9.33
N LYS A 84 -3.20 -10.60 8.47
CA LYS A 84 -1.78 -10.96 8.60
C LYS A 84 -0.82 -9.77 8.53
N ALA A 85 -1.27 -8.60 8.05
CA ALA A 85 -0.44 -7.40 8.08
C ALA A 85 -0.07 -6.96 9.50
N ALA A 86 -0.90 -7.26 10.50
CA ALA A 86 -0.63 -6.93 11.89
C ALA A 86 0.53 -7.76 12.49
N GLU A 87 0.89 -8.87 11.85
CA GLU A 87 2.00 -9.73 12.26
C GLU A 87 3.33 -9.29 11.62
N LEU A 88 3.30 -8.36 10.67
CA LEU A 88 4.49 -7.85 10.00
C LEU A 88 5.18 -6.79 10.86
N ALA A 89 6.40 -7.08 11.29
CA ALA A 89 7.29 -6.10 11.89
C ALA A 89 8.15 -5.44 10.81
N LEU A 90 7.96 -4.14 10.64
CA LEU A 90 8.86 -3.30 9.85
C LEU A 90 10.00 -2.82 10.75
N SER A 91 11.24 -2.94 10.28
CA SER A 91 12.40 -2.44 11.01
C SER A 91 12.42 -0.90 11.00
N PRO A 92 13.13 -0.25 11.94
CA PRO A 92 13.29 1.20 11.93
C PRO A 92 13.86 1.74 10.61
N GLU A 93 14.77 0.99 9.98
CA GLU A 93 15.39 1.34 8.69
C GLU A 93 14.40 1.23 7.53
N GLU A 94 13.56 0.20 7.52
CA GLU A 94 12.50 0.02 6.52
C GLU A 94 11.45 1.14 6.63
N LEU A 95 11.03 1.47 7.85
CA LEU A 95 10.11 2.58 8.11
C LEU A 95 10.71 3.92 7.66
N ALA A 96 11.97 4.19 8.02
CA ALA A 96 12.66 5.40 7.59
C ALA A 96 12.78 5.51 6.07
N THR A 97 12.97 4.37 5.38
CA THR A 97 13.01 4.32 3.91
C THR A 97 11.66 4.66 3.30
N ILE A 98 10.56 4.08 3.83
CA ILE A 98 9.20 4.38 3.36
C ILE A 98 8.87 5.86 3.59
N ASP A 99 9.18 6.40 4.76
CA ASP A 99 8.94 7.80 5.10
C ASP A 99 9.75 8.76 4.22
N ALA A 100 11.02 8.43 3.95
CA ALA A 100 11.88 9.21 3.07
C ALA A 100 11.36 9.21 1.62
N ILE A 101 10.91 8.06 1.12
CA ILE A 101 10.26 7.98 -0.20
C ILE A 101 9.03 8.87 -0.20
N LEU A 102 8.11 8.69 0.75
CA LEU A 102 6.86 9.46 0.85
C LEU A 102 7.07 10.97 0.97
N ALA A 103 8.12 11.42 1.66
CA ALA A 103 8.47 12.84 1.80
C ALA A 103 8.97 13.46 0.49
N ALA A 104 9.50 12.65 -0.43
CA ALA A 104 9.96 13.10 -1.74
C ALA A 104 8.86 13.11 -2.81
N VAL A 105 7.64 12.62 -2.48
CA VAL A 105 6.53 12.48 -3.42
C VAL A 105 5.60 13.67 -3.39
#